data_AF-A0A8I1MMM5-F1
#
_entry.id   AF-A0A8I1MMM5-F1
#
_cell.length_a   1.000
_cell.length_b   1.000
_cell.length_c   1.000
_cell.angle_alpha   90.00
_cell.angle_beta   90.00
_cell.angle_gamma   90.00
#
_symmetry.space_group_name_H-M   'P 1'
#
loop_
_entity.id
_entity.type
_entity.pdbx_description
1 polymer ?
#
loop_
_entity_poly.entity_id
_entity_poly.type
_entity_poly.pdbx_seq_one_letter_code
_entity_poly.pdbx_strand_id
1 'polypeptide(L)'
;MNAIKRPAALGMIGVIFIFSGCDKPRVTQRFPLASGVSIDILEETEWEYSPKLLYTVREHDAVRVQPTFFDVVGSEELRMMDSGKVVVGFVRTSEPSSVVILFDQRTRESWPGGPAGESREEAHERGERMLGVLREAFPHEGLILKN
;
A
#
# COMPACT_ATOMS: atom_id res chain seq x y z
N MET A 1 -61.05 16.54 -6.12
CA MET A 1 -60.76 15.72 -7.32
C MET A 1 -59.75 16.50 -8.16
N ASN A 2 -58.72 15.94 -8.78
CA ASN A 2 -57.92 14.75 -8.57
C ASN A 2 -56.60 15.07 -9.30
N ALA A 3 -55.50 14.49 -8.82
CA ALA A 3 -54.13 14.81 -9.20
C ALA A 3 -53.85 14.85 -10.71
N ILE A 4 -53.00 15.81 -11.12
CA ILE A 4 -52.04 15.56 -12.20
C ILE A 4 -50.66 15.51 -11.53
N LYS A 5 -50.23 14.28 -11.24
CA LYS A 5 -48.86 13.97 -10.81
C LYS A 5 -47.93 14.27 -12.00
N ARG A 6 -46.84 14.99 -11.72
CA ARG A 6 -45.76 15.22 -12.70
C ARG A 6 -45.17 13.88 -13.15
N PRO A 7 -44.84 13.72 -14.45
CA PRO A 7 -44.18 12.52 -14.93
C PRO A 7 -42.80 12.37 -14.28
N ALA A 8 -42.44 11.10 -14.05
CA ALA A 8 -41.23 10.63 -13.41
C ALA A 8 -39.95 10.98 -14.19
N ALA A 9 -38.84 10.91 -13.46
CA ALA A 9 -37.47 11.20 -13.85
C ALA A 9 -37.08 10.88 -15.29
N LEU A 10 -36.48 11.86 -15.97
CA LEU A 10 -35.41 11.59 -16.92
C LEU A 10 -34.10 11.68 -16.14
N GLY A 11 -33.63 10.52 -15.69
CA GLY A 11 -32.29 10.39 -15.15
C GLY A 11 -31.31 10.95 -16.17
N MET A 12 -30.43 11.84 -15.73
CA MET A 12 -29.22 12.11 -16.49
C MET A 12 -28.47 10.79 -16.57
N ILE A 13 -28.53 10.13 -17.73
CA ILE A 13 -27.53 9.13 -18.08
C ILE A 13 -26.25 9.95 -18.31
N GLY A 14 -25.49 10.14 -17.23
CA GLY A 14 -24.10 10.52 -17.34
C GLY A 14 -23.39 9.36 -18.00
N VAL A 15 -23.20 9.45 -19.31
CA VAL A 15 -22.29 8.56 -20.03
C VAL A 15 -20.89 8.92 -19.55
N ILE A 16 -20.37 8.14 -18.59
CA ILE A 16 -18.96 8.18 -18.23
C ILE A 16 -18.23 7.54 -19.41
N PHE A 17 -17.53 8.37 -20.18
CA PHE A 17 -16.53 7.88 -21.11
C PHE A 17 -15.38 7.30 -20.27
N ILE A 18 -15.31 5.97 -20.19
CA ILE A 18 -14.12 5.29 -19.66
C ILE A 18 -13.06 5.42 -20.75
N PHE A 19 -12.16 6.39 -20.59
CA PHE A 19 -10.93 6.41 -21.36
C PHE A 19 -10.14 5.16 -20.96
N SER A 20 -10.24 4.15 -21.82
CA SER A 20 -9.49 2.91 -21.71
C SER A 20 -8.11 3.16 -22.29
N GLY A 21 -7.13 3.51 -21.45
CA GLY A 21 -5.72 3.46 -21.81
C GLY A 21 -4.92 4.72 -21.45
N CYS A 22 -3.77 4.47 -20.81
CA CYS A 22 -2.74 5.42 -20.36
C CYS A 22 -3.18 6.24 -19.15
N ASP A 23 -2.87 5.82 -17.92
CA ASP A 23 -1.49 5.85 -17.44
C ASP A 23 -1.16 4.68 -16.50
N LYS A 24 -0.03 4.01 -16.78
CA LYS A 24 0.48 2.98 -15.88
C LYS A 24 0.93 3.65 -14.57
N PRO A 25 0.69 3.05 -13.40
CA PRO A 25 1.20 3.58 -12.14
C PRO A 25 2.70 3.84 -12.26
N ARG A 26 3.12 5.07 -11.92
CA ARG A 26 4.50 5.50 -12.06
C ARG A 26 5.27 5.09 -10.80
N VAL A 27 6.42 4.43 -10.98
CA VAL A 27 7.35 4.20 -9.87
C VAL A 27 7.89 5.54 -9.40
N THR A 28 7.61 5.90 -8.15
CA THR A 28 8.10 7.13 -7.50
C THR A 28 9.34 6.85 -6.67
N GLN A 29 9.42 5.68 -6.02
CA GLN A 29 10.58 5.25 -5.24
C GLN A 29 10.82 3.75 -5.42
N ARG A 30 12.09 3.33 -5.40
CA ARG A 30 12.48 1.91 -5.45
C ARG A 30 13.50 1.64 -4.37
N PHE A 31 13.21 0.63 -3.54
CA PHE A 31 14.05 0.19 -2.45
C PHE A 31 14.62 -1.20 -2.76
N PRO A 32 15.88 -1.30 -3.21
CA PRO A 32 16.52 -2.59 -3.41
C PRO A 32 16.89 -3.23 -2.07
N LEU A 33 16.64 -4.53 -1.93
CA LEU A 33 16.99 -5.34 -0.76
C LEU A 33 18.14 -6.30 -1.09
N ALA A 34 18.85 -6.76 -0.06
CA ALA A 34 20.00 -7.67 -0.23
C ALA A 34 19.62 -9.03 -0.86
N SER A 35 18.35 -9.43 -0.76
CA SER A 35 17.82 -10.67 -1.33
C SER A 35 17.59 -10.64 -2.86
N GLY A 36 17.89 -9.53 -3.53
CA GLY A 36 17.56 -9.33 -4.95
C GLY A 36 16.09 -8.95 -5.20
N VAL A 37 15.32 -8.77 -4.12
CA VAL A 37 13.97 -8.23 -4.14
C VAL A 37 14.02 -6.70 -4.17
N SER A 38 13.09 -6.06 -4.86
CA SER A 38 12.84 -4.62 -4.70
C SER A 38 11.41 -4.36 -4.25
N ILE A 39 11.26 -3.33 -3.42
CA ILE A 39 9.95 -2.77 -3.07
C ILE A 39 9.82 -1.45 -3.83
N ASP A 40 8.86 -1.42 -4.74
CA ASP A 40 8.59 -0.25 -5.55
C ASP A 40 7.35 0.45 -4.98
N ILE A 41 7.48 1.75 -4.75
CA ILE A 41 6.37 2.64 -4.44
C ILE A 41 5.90 3.24 -5.74
N LEU A 42 4.61 3.14 -5.97
CA LEU A 42 3.93 3.57 -7.17
C LEU A 42 2.94 4.68 -6.80
N GLU A 43 2.77 5.63 -7.70
CA GLU A 43 1.72 6.65 -7.64
C GLU A 43 0.74 6.44 -8.77
N GLU A 44 -0.54 6.35 -8.42
CA GLU A 44 -1.66 6.32 -9.36
C GLU A 44 -2.34 7.70 -9.35
N THR A 45 -2.34 8.36 -10.51
CA THR A 45 -2.84 9.73 -10.70
C THR A 45 -4.27 9.78 -11.25
N GLU A 46 -4.97 8.64 -11.35
CA GLU A 46 -6.28 8.53 -12.03
C GLU A 46 -7.42 9.32 -11.35
N TRP A 47 -7.25 9.82 -10.13
CA TRP A 47 -8.34 10.45 -9.39
C TRP A 47 -8.02 11.91 -9.06
N GLU A 48 -8.80 12.83 -9.62
CA GLU A 48 -8.73 14.30 -9.45
C GLU A 48 -8.75 14.80 -7.99
N TYR A 49 -8.88 13.91 -7.00
CA TYR A 49 -9.07 14.27 -5.60
C TYR A 49 -7.96 13.81 -4.65
N SER A 50 -7.09 12.85 -4.99
CA SER A 50 -5.89 12.49 -4.20
C SER A 50 -5.01 11.46 -4.92
N PRO A 51 -3.68 11.64 -5.03
CA PRO A 51 -2.78 10.60 -5.50
C PRO A 51 -2.84 9.39 -4.56
N LYS A 52 -3.01 8.18 -5.11
CA LYS A 52 -2.95 6.95 -4.33
C LYS A 52 -1.54 6.38 -4.39
N LEU A 53 -0.98 6.08 -3.22
CA LEU A 53 0.27 5.33 -3.15
C LEU A 53 -0.04 3.83 -3.09
N LEU A 54 0.64 3.09 -3.95
CA LEU A 54 0.60 1.64 -4.01
C LEU A 54 2.02 1.13 -3.80
N TYR A 55 2.18 -0.04 -3.21
CA TYR A 55 3.47 -0.71 -3.21
C TYR A 55 3.36 -2.03 -3.96
N THR A 56 4.47 -2.44 -4.56
CA THR A 56 4.62 -3.75 -5.18
C THR A 56 5.97 -4.34 -4.80
N VAL A 57 6.02 -5.66 -4.66
CA VAL A 57 7.26 -6.40 -4.44
C VAL A 57 7.65 -7.04 -5.77
N ARG A 58 8.89 -6.80 -6.20
CA ARG A 58 9.47 -7.39 -7.40
C ARG A 58 10.63 -8.30 -7.06
N GLU A 59 10.76 -9.38 -7.81
CA GLU A 59 11.89 -10.29 -7.73
C GLU A 59 12.36 -10.57 -9.17
N HIS A 60 13.60 -10.20 -9.50
CA HIS A 60 14.15 -10.31 -10.86
C HIS A 60 13.21 -9.72 -11.94
N ASP A 61 12.70 -8.51 -11.71
CA ASP A 61 11.75 -7.77 -12.56
C ASP A 61 10.34 -8.37 -12.69
N ALA A 62 10.06 -9.52 -12.07
CA ALA A 62 8.73 -10.11 -11.98
C ALA A 62 7.95 -9.56 -10.78
N VAL A 63 6.67 -9.23 -10.97
CA VAL A 63 5.77 -8.78 -9.90
C VAL A 63 5.37 -9.96 -9.03
N ARG A 64 5.78 -9.95 -7.76
CA ARG A 64 5.44 -10.96 -6.74
C ARG A 64 4.18 -10.56 -5.97
N VAL A 65 4.11 -9.31 -5.56
CA VAL A 65 2.96 -8.73 -4.85
C VAL A 65 2.34 -7.69 -5.76
N GLN A 66 1.09 -7.89 -6.15
CA GLN A 66 0.36 -6.93 -6.97
C GLN A 66 0.29 -5.57 -6.26
N PRO A 67 0.18 -4.46 -7.03
CA PRO A 67 0.04 -3.13 -6.44
C PRO A 67 -1.02 -3.11 -5.34
N THR A 68 -0.56 -2.89 -4.11
CA THR A 68 -1.39 -2.92 -2.91
C THR A 68 -1.45 -1.53 -2.33
N PHE A 69 -2.66 -1.04 -2.10
CA PHE A 69 -2.89 0.26 -1.48
C PHE A 69 -2.43 0.24 -0.02
N PHE A 70 -1.87 1.36 0.41
CA PHE A 70 -1.59 1.62 1.81
C PHE A 70 -1.94 3.08 2.12
N ASP A 71 -2.50 3.32 3.30
CA ASP A 71 -3.09 4.62 3.64
C ASP A 71 -2.01 5.66 3.96
N VAL A 72 -1.66 6.45 2.95
CA VAL A 72 -0.75 7.59 3.07
C VAL A 72 -1.53 8.85 2.76
N VAL A 73 -1.44 9.84 3.64
CA VAL A 73 -2.07 11.14 3.41
C VAL A 73 -1.09 11.98 2.59
N GLY A 74 -1.20 11.93 1.26
CA GLY A 74 -0.43 12.78 0.34
C GLY A 74 0.94 12.23 -0.08
N SER A 75 1.86 13.13 -0.44
CA SER A 75 3.18 12.83 -1.03
C SER A 75 4.26 12.53 0.03
N GLU A 76 3.95 11.73 1.04
CA GLU A 76 4.86 11.49 2.17
C GLU A 76 6.08 10.68 1.72
N GLU A 77 7.28 11.09 2.15
CA GLU A 77 8.50 10.33 1.88
C GLU A 77 8.59 9.11 2.80
N LEU A 78 9.10 8.00 2.26
CA LEU A 78 9.32 6.78 3.02
C LEU A 78 10.80 6.60 3.33
N ARG A 79 11.10 6.23 4.57
CA ARG A 79 12.41 5.78 5.02
C ARG A 79 12.38 4.27 5.23
N MET A 80 13.33 3.57 4.62
CA MET A 80 13.56 2.16 4.90
C MET A 80 14.34 2.00 6.22
N MET A 81 13.90 1.08 7.06
CA MET A 81 14.55 0.66 8.29
C MET A 81 14.86 -0.84 8.20
N ASP A 82 16.14 -1.19 8.17
CA ASP A 82 16.59 -2.59 8.17
C ASP A 82 16.91 -3.03 9.60
N SER A 83 16.20 -4.05 10.10
CA SER A 83 16.43 -4.59 11.44
C SER A 83 17.78 -5.30 11.60
N GLY A 84 18.47 -5.65 10.50
CA GLY A 84 19.60 -6.58 10.50
C GLY A 84 19.22 -8.03 10.84
N LYS A 85 17.94 -8.29 11.15
CA LYS A 85 17.33 -9.59 11.46
C LYS A 85 16.35 -9.99 10.37
N VAL A 86 16.75 -9.78 9.11
CA VAL A 86 16.00 -10.10 7.87
C VAL A 86 14.67 -9.36 7.65
N VAL A 87 14.08 -8.73 8.66
CA VAL A 87 12.87 -7.90 8.49
C VAL A 87 13.26 -6.46 8.18
N VAL A 88 12.66 -5.91 7.14
CA VAL A 88 12.74 -4.48 6.80
C VAL A 88 11.37 -3.84 6.96
N GLY A 89 11.34 -2.59 7.44
CA GLY A 89 10.14 -1.78 7.55
C GLY A 89 10.28 -0.48 6.78
N PHE A 90 9.16 0.04 6.29
CA PHE A 90 9.10 1.35 5.64
C PHE A 90 8.23 2.24 6.50
N VAL A 91 8.82 3.36 6.94
CA VAL A 91 8.18 4.32 7.83
C VAL A 91 8.04 5.67 7.12
N ARG A 92 6.98 6.39 7.45
CA ARG A 92 6.78 7.76 6.96
C ARG A 92 7.77 8.69 7.66
N THR A 93 8.35 9.64 6.92
CA THR A 93 9.28 10.62 7.49
C THR A 93 8.56 11.81 8.13
N SER A 94 7.34 12.11 7.69
CA SER A 94 6.49 13.23 8.11
C SER A 94 5.77 13.03 9.44
N GLU A 95 5.47 11.78 9.80
CA GLU A 95 4.78 11.43 11.04
C GLU A 95 5.61 10.45 11.88
N PRO A 96 5.70 10.65 13.20
CA PRO A 96 6.51 9.77 14.04
C PRO A 96 5.87 8.38 14.16
N SER A 97 6.70 7.36 13.87
CA SER A 97 6.54 5.97 14.32
C SER A 97 5.46 5.09 13.68
N SER A 98 4.98 5.41 12.48
CA SER A 98 4.08 4.51 11.72
C SER A 98 4.85 3.65 10.71
N VAL A 99 4.72 2.34 10.80
CA VAL A 99 5.19 1.39 9.77
C VAL A 99 4.06 1.10 8.80
N VAL A 100 4.32 1.34 7.52
CA VAL A 100 3.31 1.18 6.44
C VAL A 100 3.53 -0.08 5.63
N ILE A 101 4.76 -0.56 5.53
CA ILE A 101 5.11 -1.78 4.79
C ILE A 101 6.14 -2.55 5.62
N LEU A 102 5.96 -3.87 5.71
CA LEU A 102 6.95 -4.79 6.29
C LEU A 102 7.29 -5.88 5.28
N PHE A 103 8.54 -6.33 5.29
CA PHE A 103 8.99 -7.45 4.47
C PHE A 103 10.00 -8.31 5.22
N ASP A 104 9.73 -9.61 5.31
CA ASP A 104 10.67 -10.60 5.84
C ASP A 104 11.49 -11.18 4.66
N GLN A 105 12.78 -10.86 4.60
CA GLN A 105 13.66 -11.31 3.52
C GLN A 105 13.92 -12.83 3.52
N ARG A 106 13.69 -13.52 4.64
CA ARG A 106 13.87 -14.97 4.78
C ARG A 106 12.63 -15.73 4.31
N THR A 107 11.45 -15.35 4.78
CA THR A 107 10.19 -16.01 4.37
C THR A 107 9.62 -15.44 3.06
N ARG A 108 10.09 -14.25 2.67
CA ARG A 108 9.62 -13.46 1.53
C ARG A 108 8.13 -13.08 1.65
N GLU A 109 7.65 -12.98 2.88
CA GLU A 109 6.32 -12.48 3.20
C GLU A 109 6.36 -10.94 3.27
N SER A 110 5.30 -10.28 2.81
CA SER A 110 5.12 -8.83 2.91
C SER A 110 3.86 -8.50 3.68
N TRP A 111 3.81 -7.36 4.35
CA TRP A 111 2.58 -6.79 4.92
C TRP A 111 2.37 -5.38 4.35
N PRO A 112 1.12 -4.95 4.05
CA PRO A 112 -0.15 -5.65 4.28
C PRO A 112 -0.47 -6.81 3.32
N GLY A 113 -0.03 -6.75 2.07
CA GLY A 113 -0.33 -7.73 1.02
C GLY A 113 0.25 -9.11 1.31
N GLY A 114 -0.62 -10.12 1.43
CA GLY A 114 -0.25 -11.49 1.75
C GLY A 114 -0.68 -12.52 0.71
N PRO A 115 -0.67 -13.81 1.08
CA PRO A 115 -1.13 -14.91 0.23
C PRO A 115 -2.60 -14.76 -0.19
N ALA A 116 -2.95 -15.32 -1.35
CA ALA A 116 -4.34 -15.33 -1.80
C ALA A 116 -5.24 -16.07 -0.78
N GLY A 117 -6.34 -15.43 -0.38
CA GLY A 117 -7.28 -15.99 0.59
C GLY A 117 -6.93 -15.75 2.05
N GLU A 118 -5.86 -15.00 2.36
CA GLU A 118 -5.56 -14.55 3.71
C GLU A 118 -6.68 -13.66 4.27
N SER A 119 -7.09 -13.92 5.50
CA SER A 119 -8.04 -13.10 6.25
C SER A 119 -7.39 -11.83 6.78
N ARG A 120 -8.23 -10.87 7.19
CA ARG A 120 -7.74 -9.62 7.79
C ARG A 120 -6.98 -9.87 9.09
N GLU A 121 -7.48 -10.80 9.90
CA GLU A 121 -6.88 -11.19 11.18
C GLU A 121 -5.50 -11.83 10.96
N GLU A 122 -5.38 -12.77 10.03
CA GLU A 122 -4.09 -13.41 9.68
C GLU A 122 -3.08 -12.39 9.16
N ALA A 123 -3.52 -11.47 8.28
CA ALA A 123 -2.68 -10.39 7.80
C ALA A 123 -2.18 -9.52 8.95
N HIS A 124 -3.06 -9.16 9.90
CA HIS A 124 -2.70 -8.36 11.05
C HIS A 124 -1.72 -9.09 11.99
N GLU A 125 -1.96 -10.36 12.31
CA GLU A 125 -1.06 -11.18 13.13
C GLU A 125 0.34 -11.31 12.50
N ARG A 126 0.39 -11.51 11.18
CA ARG A 126 1.65 -11.56 10.44
C ARG A 126 2.37 -10.21 10.48
N GLY A 127 1.64 -9.10 10.34
CA GLY A 127 2.17 -7.75 10.52
C GLY A 127 2.76 -7.53 11.90
N GLU A 128 2.04 -7.89 12.98
CA GLU A 128 2.52 -7.72 14.36
C GLU A 128 3.74 -8.58 14.66
N ARG A 129 3.80 -9.81 14.14
CA ARG A 129 4.99 -10.67 14.24
C ARG A 129 6.23 -10.01 13.63
N MET A 130 6.11 -9.45 12.43
CA MET A 130 7.21 -8.75 11.75
C MET A 130 7.56 -7.44 12.48
N LEU A 131 6.56 -6.70 12.95
CA LEU A 131 6.75 -5.46 13.71
C LEU A 131 7.51 -5.71 15.02
N GLY A 132 7.28 -6.85 15.69
CA GLY A 132 8.04 -7.26 16.86
C GLY A 132 9.54 -7.31 16.60
N VAL A 133 9.97 -7.90 15.48
CA VAL A 133 11.39 -7.96 15.08
C VAL A 133 11.97 -6.56 14.86
N LEU A 134 11.20 -5.66 14.25
CA LEU A 134 11.63 -4.29 13.98
C LEU A 134 11.72 -3.47 15.28
N ARG A 135 10.75 -3.61 16.20
CA ARG A 135 10.75 -2.98 17.53
C ARG A 135 11.95 -3.43 18.37
N GLU A 136 12.34 -4.70 18.28
CA GLU A 136 13.57 -5.18 18.96
C GLU A 136 14.84 -4.52 18.43
N ALA A 137 14.92 -4.26 17.12
CA ALA A 137 16.07 -3.60 16.51
C ALA A 137 16.10 -2.08 16.75
N PHE A 138 14.92 -1.48 16.91
CA PHE A 138 14.73 -0.04 17.09
C PHE A 138 13.86 0.27 18.33
N PRO A 139 14.33 -0.05 19.56
CA PRO A 139 13.51 0.01 20.77
C PRO A 139 13.10 1.44 21.20
N HIS A 140 13.73 2.46 20.62
CA HIS A 140 13.43 3.87 20.91
C HIS A 140 12.47 4.51 19.90
N GLU A 141 12.15 3.81 18.81
CA GLU A 141 11.19 4.25 17.81
C GLU A 141 9.81 3.70 18.22
N GLY A 142 8.79 4.55 18.34
CA GLY A 142 7.46 4.17 18.86
C GLY A 142 6.60 3.38 17.86
N LEU A 143 7.18 2.38 17.19
CA LEU A 143 6.68 1.79 15.95
C LEU A 143 5.31 1.12 16.12
N ILE A 144 4.36 1.42 15.24
CA ILE A 144 3.02 0.81 15.16
C ILE A 144 2.65 0.46 13.71
N LEU A 145 1.76 -0.52 13.51
CA LEU A 145 1.16 -0.77 12.19
C LEU A 145 0.13 0.32 11.88
N LYS A 146 0.16 0.87 10.66
CA LYS A 146 -0.89 1.75 10.15
C LYS A 146 -1.79 0.96 9.19
N ASN A 147 -3.04 0.70 9.60
CA ASN A 147 -4.07 0.09 8.76
C ASN A 147 -4.51 1.04 7.63
#